data_AF-A0A4R8Q8E0-F1
#
_entry.id   AF-A0A4R8Q8E0-F1
#
_cell.length_a   1.000
_cell.length_b   1.000
_cell.length_c   1.000
_cell.angle_alpha   90.00
_cell.angle_beta   90.00
_cell.angle_gamma   90.00
#
_symmetry.space_group_name_H-M   'P 1'
#
loop_
_entity.id
_entity.type
_entity.pdbx_description
1 polymer ?
#
loop_
_entity_poly.entity_id
_entity_poly.type
_entity_poly.pdbx_seq_one_letter_code
_entity_poly.pdbx_strand_id
1 'polypeptide(L)'
;MPTIINGHIHGPRRYTIAESITRIAYHITNPGLISLRDATSAVYILYVLYVTYYTTRSLVYLVFEEDGRQMWCPSTPPPEWGPIPSGWKIGWKVCARILRVMVWRRLGAWFYEVFAWGVIWVVVTFTAEEWLRWRRTRER
;
A
#
# COMPACT_ATOMS: atom_id res chain seq x y z
N MET A 1 8.20 -24.39 5.88
CA MET A 1 7.83 -25.50 4.98
C MET A 1 9.08 -26.30 4.66
N PRO A 2 9.08 -27.63 4.87
CA PRO A 2 10.16 -28.51 4.41
C PRO A 2 10.31 -28.41 2.88
N THR A 3 11.54 -28.48 2.40
CA THR A 3 11.87 -28.32 0.98
C THR A 3 12.31 -29.64 0.41
N ILE A 4 11.64 -30.14 -0.64
CA ILE A 4 12.08 -31.36 -1.33
C ILE A 4 13.07 -30.94 -2.42
N ILE A 5 14.35 -31.29 -2.25
CA ILE A 5 15.40 -31.15 -3.26
C ILE A 5 15.96 -32.56 -3.47
N ASN A 6 16.01 -33.05 -4.72
CA ASN A 6 16.47 -34.41 -5.06
C ASN A 6 15.80 -35.53 -4.23
N GLY A 7 14.49 -35.42 -3.99
CA GLY A 7 13.72 -36.41 -3.22
C GLY A 7 13.97 -36.42 -1.71
N HIS A 8 14.80 -35.51 -1.18
CA HIS A 8 15.09 -35.41 0.25
C HIS A 8 14.42 -34.17 0.85
N ILE A 9 13.73 -34.38 1.98
CA ILE A 9 13.15 -33.29 2.78
C ILE A 9 14.29 -32.58 3.51
N HIS A 10 14.75 -31.47 2.97
CA HIS A 10 15.64 -30.56 3.67
C HIS A 10 14.84 -29.67 4.62
N GLY A 11 15.41 -29.42 5.80
CA GLY A 11 14.92 -28.45 6.78
C GLY A 11 14.82 -27.03 6.21
N PRO A 12 14.38 -26.03 7.01
CA PRO A 12 14.16 -24.68 6.54
C PRO A 12 15.48 -24.02 6.09
N ARG A 13 15.82 -24.16 4.80
CA ARG A 13 16.97 -23.52 4.14
C ARG A 13 16.49 -22.28 3.41
N ARG A 14 17.30 -21.22 3.42
CA ARG A 14 17.08 -20.06 2.55
C ARG A 14 17.34 -20.47 1.09
N TYR A 15 16.34 -20.26 0.24
CA TYR A 15 16.45 -20.53 -1.20
C TYR A 15 17.51 -19.64 -1.85
N THR A 16 18.21 -20.18 -2.84
CA THR A 16 19.03 -19.38 -3.75
C THR A 16 18.13 -18.60 -4.73
N ILE A 17 18.70 -17.55 -5.37
CA ILE A 17 17.97 -16.73 -6.34
C ILE A 17 17.45 -17.58 -7.51
N ALA A 18 18.27 -18.50 -8.02
CA ALA A 18 17.90 -19.40 -9.12
C ALA A 18 16.71 -20.31 -8.76
N GLU A 19 16.73 -20.93 -7.58
CA GLU A 19 15.63 -21.76 -7.06
C GLU A 19 14.34 -20.95 -6.85
N SER A 20 14.46 -19.70 -6.40
CA SER A 20 13.33 -18.80 -6.23
C SER A 20 12.65 -18.49 -7.57
N ILE A 21 13.45 -18.21 -8.60
CA ILE A 21 12.96 -17.95 -9.96
C ILE A 21 12.29 -19.20 -10.55
N THR A 22 12.91 -20.38 -10.41
CA THR A 22 12.32 -21.63 -10.94
C THR A 22 11.00 -21.95 -10.26
N ARG A 23 10.86 -21.64 -8.97
CA ARG A 23 9.61 -21.86 -8.22
C ARG A 23 8.49 -20.91 -8.67
N ILE A 24 8.82 -19.64 -8.91
CA ILE A 24 7.89 -18.67 -9.50
C ILE A 24 7.46 -19.14 -10.90
N ALA A 25 8.41 -19.53 -11.75
CA ALA A 25 8.13 -20.05 -13.09
C ALA A 25 7.27 -21.32 -13.05
N TYR A 26 7.46 -22.18 -12.05
CA TYR A 26 6.67 -23.39 -11.85
C TYR A 26 5.20 -23.07 -11.47
N HIS A 27 4.96 -22.02 -10.69
CA HIS A 27 3.59 -21.57 -10.37
C HIS A 27 2.90 -20.90 -11.56
N ILE A 28 3.65 -20.23 -12.44
CA ILE A 28 3.12 -19.66 -13.69
C ILE A 28 2.69 -20.78 -14.65
N THR A 29 3.47 -21.85 -14.75
CA THR A 29 3.16 -23.00 -15.63
C THR A 29 2.11 -23.94 -15.04
N ASN A 30 1.88 -23.91 -13.73
CA ASN A 30 0.89 -24.73 -13.03
C ASN A 30 0.00 -23.87 -12.13
N PRO A 31 -0.91 -23.05 -12.70
CA PRO A 31 -1.74 -22.11 -11.95
C PRO A 31 -2.66 -22.79 -10.93
N GLY A 32 -2.98 -24.07 -11.12
CA GLY A 32 -3.76 -24.88 -10.17
C GLY A 32 -3.06 -25.12 -8.82
N LEU A 33 -1.78 -24.80 -8.69
CA LEU A 33 -1.03 -24.87 -7.43
C LEU A 33 -1.06 -23.56 -6.62
N ILE A 34 -1.58 -22.48 -7.20
CA ILE A 34 -1.68 -21.18 -6.54
C ILE A 34 -2.83 -21.24 -5.53
N SER A 35 -2.54 -20.98 -4.25
CA SER A 35 -3.59 -20.86 -3.24
C SER A 35 -4.42 -19.60 -3.49
N LEU A 36 -5.71 -19.63 -3.12
CA LEU A 36 -6.55 -18.44 -3.09
C LEU A 36 -5.89 -17.31 -2.26
N ARG A 37 -5.17 -17.68 -1.19
CA ARG A 37 -4.40 -16.73 -0.39
C ARG A 37 -3.26 -16.08 -1.16
N ASP A 38 -2.55 -16.82 -2.00
CA ASP A 38 -1.44 -16.26 -2.79
C ASP A 38 -1.97 -15.28 -3.84
N ALA A 39 -3.06 -15.64 -4.52
CA ALA A 39 -3.71 -14.78 -5.51
C ALA A 39 -4.26 -13.50 -4.87
N THR A 40 -5.00 -13.62 -3.77
CA THR A 40 -5.58 -12.46 -3.07
C THR A 40 -4.50 -11.59 -2.41
N SER A 41 -3.41 -12.18 -1.91
CA SER A 41 -2.25 -11.43 -1.41
C SER A 41 -1.60 -10.60 -2.52
N ALA A 42 -1.43 -11.16 -3.72
CA ALA A 42 -0.88 -10.43 -4.86
C ALA A 42 -1.77 -9.24 -5.25
N VAL A 43 -3.09 -9.43 -5.28
CA VAL A 43 -4.05 -8.35 -5.53
C VAL A 43 -3.97 -7.27 -4.45
N TYR A 44 -3.89 -7.66 -3.17
CA TYR A 44 -3.75 -6.71 -2.07
C TYR A 44 -2.43 -5.94 -2.14
N ILE A 45 -1.32 -6.58 -2.49
CA ILE A 45 -0.03 -5.90 -2.70
C ILE A 45 -0.14 -4.88 -3.85
N LEU A 46 -0.77 -5.23 -4.97
CA LEU A 46 -1.01 -4.31 -6.07
C LEU A 46 -1.88 -3.11 -5.64
N TYR A 47 -2.90 -3.36 -4.83
CA TYR A 47 -3.71 -2.29 -4.25
C TYR A 47 -2.90 -1.35 -3.35
N VAL A 48 -2.06 -1.89 -2.45
CA VAL A 48 -1.17 -1.08 -1.61
C VAL A 48 -0.21 -0.25 -2.47
N LEU A 49 0.37 -0.83 -3.53
CA LEU A 49 1.23 -0.10 -4.47
C LEU A 49 0.48 1.03 -5.17
N TYR A 50 -0.76 0.77 -5.62
CA TYR A 50 -1.62 1.77 -6.24
C TYR A 50 -1.88 2.94 -5.29
N VAL A 51 -2.37 2.70 -4.08
CA VAL A 51 -2.68 3.77 -3.10
C VAL A 51 -1.40 4.51 -2.69
N THR A 52 -0.28 3.80 -2.57
CA THR A 52 1.04 4.41 -2.29
C THR A 52 1.49 5.32 -3.42
N TYR A 53 1.30 4.93 -4.68
CA TYR A 53 1.61 5.77 -5.83
C TYR A 53 0.83 7.08 -5.82
N TYR A 54 -0.50 7.04 -5.63
CA TYR A 54 -1.32 8.26 -5.57
C TYR A 54 -1.03 9.12 -4.34
N THR A 55 -0.71 8.50 -3.21
CA THR A 55 -0.28 9.21 -2.00
C THR A 55 1.02 9.95 -2.26
N THR A 56 2.00 9.27 -2.86
CA THR A 56 3.30 9.85 -3.21
C THR A 56 3.14 10.99 -4.20
N ARG A 57 2.33 10.80 -5.25
CA ARG A 57 2.02 11.85 -6.23
C ARG A 57 1.38 13.08 -5.58
N SER A 58 0.45 12.87 -4.64
CA SER A 58 -0.16 13.96 -3.88
C SER A 58 0.84 14.69 -2.98
N LEU A 59 1.80 13.99 -2.37
CA LEU A 59 2.87 14.61 -1.59
C LEU A 59 3.83 15.40 -2.48
N VAL A 60 4.18 14.87 -3.66
CA VAL A 60 5.01 15.57 -4.65
C VAL A 60 4.31 16.84 -5.12
N TYR A 61 3.02 16.76 -5.44
CA TYR A 61 2.19 17.91 -5.78
C TYR A 61 2.27 18.99 -4.70
N LEU A 62 2.06 18.64 -3.43
CA LEU A 62 2.11 19.59 -2.31
C LEU A 62 3.48 20.27 -2.14
N VAL A 63 4.59 19.56 -2.39
CA VAL A 63 5.94 20.06 -2.10
C VAL A 63 6.57 20.79 -3.28
N PHE A 64 6.42 20.24 -4.48
CA PHE A 64 7.18 20.67 -5.65
C PHE A 64 6.38 21.52 -6.64
N GLU A 65 5.08 21.28 -6.76
CA GLU A 65 4.24 22.02 -7.70
C GLU A 65 3.80 23.37 -7.12
N GLU A 66 3.76 24.39 -7.97
CA GLU A 66 3.45 25.76 -7.56
C GLU A 66 2.04 25.87 -6.98
N ASP A 67 1.05 25.28 -7.64
CA ASP A 67 -0.33 25.23 -7.17
C ASP A 67 -0.45 24.50 -5.82
N GLY A 68 0.32 23.44 -5.63
CA GLY A 68 0.37 22.72 -4.35
C GLY A 68 1.01 23.55 -3.23
N ARG A 69 2.04 24.35 -3.54
CA ARG A 69 2.64 25.29 -2.57
C ARG A 69 1.70 26.41 -2.18
N GLN A 70 0.88 26.91 -3.11
CA GLN A 70 -0.13 27.93 -2.82
C GLN A 70 -1.15 27.48 -1.76
N MET A 71 -1.38 26.16 -1.60
CA MET A 71 -2.31 25.64 -0.59
C MET A 71 -1.83 25.83 0.86
N TRP A 72 -0.52 25.87 1.11
CA TRP A 72 0.03 25.94 2.47
C TRP A 72 0.99 27.11 2.71
N CYS A 73 1.47 27.76 1.65
CA CYS A 73 2.23 29.01 1.71
C CYS A 73 1.84 29.92 0.54
N PRO A 74 0.61 30.46 0.53
CA PRO A 74 0.14 31.31 -0.55
C PRO A 74 0.99 32.58 -0.66
N SER A 75 1.44 32.91 -1.87
CA SER A 75 2.11 34.19 -2.16
C SER A 75 1.13 35.36 -2.18
N THR A 76 -0.13 35.08 -2.50
CA THR A 76 -1.28 35.99 -2.40
C THR A 76 -2.40 35.30 -1.63
N PRO A 77 -2.95 35.92 -0.58
CA PRO A 77 -4.05 35.33 0.18
C PRO A 77 -5.26 35.04 -0.71
N PRO A 78 -6.00 33.95 -0.47
CA PRO A 78 -7.31 33.74 -1.05
C PRO A 78 -8.24 34.91 -0.69
N PRO A 79 -9.10 35.37 -1.62
CA PRO A 79 -10.01 36.51 -1.39
C PRO A 79 -10.96 36.31 -0.20
N GLU A 80 -11.19 35.06 0.20
CA GLU A 80 -12.03 34.64 1.31
C GLU A 80 -11.45 34.95 2.70
N TRP A 81 -10.14 35.17 2.81
CA TRP A 81 -9.46 35.42 4.09
C TRP A 81 -9.50 36.88 4.54
N GLY A 82 -10.10 37.76 3.72
CA GLY A 82 -10.07 39.21 3.92
C GLY A 82 -8.66 39.80 3.66
N PRO A 83 -8.53 41.14 3.71
CA PRO A 83 -7.25 41.79 3.52
C PRO A 83 -6.30 41.43 4.68
N ILE A 84 -5.13 40.88 4.35
CA ILE A 84 -4.05 40.65 5.32
C ILE A 84 -3.65 42.01 5.93
N PRO A 85 -3.49 42.13 7.27
CA PRO A 85 -2.97 43.33 7.90
C PRO A 85 -1.61 43.73 7.28
N SER A 86 -1.42 45.01 6.97
CA SER A 86 -0.18 45.51 6.36
C SER A 86 1.05 45.07 7.17
N GLY A 87 1.95 44.32 6.56
CA GLY A 87 3.19 43.83 7.18
C GLY A 87 3.20 42.34 7.58
N TRP A 88 2.08 41.63 7.43
CA TRP A 88 2.06 40.17 7.61
C TRP A 88 2.71 39.46 6.40
N LYS A 89 3.98 39.08 6.55
CA LYS A 89 4.58 38.02 5.74
C LYS A 89 4.41 36.72 6.50
N ILE A 90 3.69 35.74 5.93
CA ILE A 90 3.63 34.40 6.54
C ILE A 90 5.06 33.88 6.58
N GLY A 91 5.62 33.82 7.79
CA GLY A 91 7.00 33.40 7.97
C GLY A 91 7.18 31.95 7.51
N TRP A 92 8.30 31.65 6.88
CA TRP A 92 8.64 30.31 6.37
C TRP A 92 8.46 29.20 7.43
N LYS A 93 8.70 29.51 8.72
CA LYS A 93 8.48 28.60 9.86
C LYS A 93 7.01 28.18 10.02
N VAL A 94 6.06 29.08 9.78
CA VAL A 94 4.62 28.81 9.88
C VAL A 94 4.18 27.97 8.69
N CYS A 95 4.59 28.34 7.47
CA CYS A 95 4.35 27.55 6.27
C CYS A 95 4.89 26.11 6.40
N ALA A 96 6.13 25.95 6.86
CA ALA A 96 6.72 24.62 7.07
C ALA A 96 5.96 23.78 8.10
N ARG A 97 5.39 24.41 9.15
CA ARG A 97 4.54 23.72 10.13
C ARG A 97 3.24 23.26 9.49
N ILE A 98 2.59 24.09 8.68
CA ILE A 98 1.36 23.75 7.97
C ILE A 98 1.62 22.60 6.99
N LEU A 99 2.68 22.69 6.18
CA LEU A 99 3.10 21.61 5.28
C LEU A 99 3.29 20.30 6.05
N ARG A 100 4.00 20.35 7.19
CA ARG A 100 4.23 19.17 8.02
C ARG A 100 2.92 18.53 8.48
N VAL A 101 1.93 19.33 8.88
CA VAL A 101 0.61 18.84 9.30
C VAL A 101 -0.15 18.23 8.11
N MET A 102 -0.13 18.86 6.94
CA MET A 102 -0.78 18.33 5.73
C MET A 102 -0.17 17.00 5.30
N VAL A 103 1.16 16.92 5.27
CA VAL A 103 1.91 15.68 4.96
C VAL A 103 1.57 14.59 5.97
N TRP A 104 1.58 14.88 7.28
CA TRP A 104 1.21 13.90 8.31
C TRP A 104 -0.22 13.40 8.17
N ARG A 105 -1.18 14.30 7.91
CA ARG A 105 -2.58 13.90 7.66
C ARG A 105 -2.68 12.99 6.44
N ARG A 106 -1.92 13.27 5.38
CA ARG A 106 -1.92 12.45 4.16
C ARG A 106 -1.32 11.06 4.41
N LEU A 107 -0.20 10.99 5.13
CA LEU A 107 0.39 9.72 5.54
C LEU A 107 -0.54 8.93 6.47
N GLY A 108 -1.18 9.60 7.43
CA GLY A 108 -2.15 8.98 8.33
C GLY A 108 -3.35 8.39 7.59
N ALA A 109 -3.89 9.11 6.60
CA ALA A 109 -4.96 8.61 5.74
C ALA A 109 -4.50 7.37 4.93
N TRP A 110 -3.29 7.40 4.38
CA TRP A 110 -2.70 6.24 3.69
C TRP A 110 -2.57 5.02 4.62
N PHE A 111 -2.02 5.21 5.82
CA PHE A 111 -1.89 4.12 6.81
C PHE A 111 -3.25 3.54 7.18
N TYR A 112 -4.24 4.39 7.41
CA TYR A 112 -5.60 3.96 7.73
C TYR A 112 -6.22 3.17 6.59
N GLU A 113 -6.07 3.63 5.34
CA GLU A 113 -6.60 2.95 4.17
C GLU A 113 -5.95 1.58 3.98
N VAL A 114 -4.62 1.50 4.01
CA VAL A 114 -3.90 0.22 3.95
C VAL A 114 -4.34 -0.71 5.08
N PHE A 115 -4.42 -0.21 6.32
CA PHE A 115 -4.82 -1.05 7.45
C PHE A 115 -6.26 -1.56 7.33
N ALA A 116 -7.23 -0.67 7.06
CA ALA A 116 -8.65 -1.03 6.98
C ALA A 116 -8.91 -2.06 5.86
N TRP A 117 -8.35 -1.82 4.68
CA TRP A 117 -8.46 -2.77 3.57
C TRP A 117 -7.68 -4.06 3.81
N GLY A 118 -6.56 -3.99 4.53
CA GLY A 118 -5.83 -5.18 4.98
C GLY A 118 -6.68 -6.07 5.89
N VAL A 119 -7.41 -5.50 6.85
CA VAL A 119 -8.34 -6.25 7.71
C VAL A 119 -9.44 -6.91 6.88
N ILE A 120 -10.06 -6.17 5.96
CA ILE A 120 -11.10 -6.70 5.06
C ILE A 120 -10.53 -7.87 4.23
N TRP A 121 -9.35 -7.68 3.64
CA TRP A 121 -8.68 -8.73 2.86
C TRP A 121 -8.44 -10.00 3.68
N VAL A 122 -7.93 -9.89 4.91
CA VAL A 122 -7.72 -11.04 5.81
C VAL A 122 -9.05 -11.77 6.04
N VAL A 123 -10.10 -11.05 6.47
CA VAL A 123 -11.39 -11.66 6.79
C VAL A 123 -12.01 -12.36 5.57
N VAL A 124 -12.01 -11.71 4.41
CA VAL A 124 -12.56 -12.27 3.17
C VAL A 124 -11.77 -13.51 2.72
N THR A 125 -10.44 -13.46 2.80
CA THR A 125 -9.60 -14.58 2.36
C THR A 125 -9.80 -15.80 3.25
N PHE A 126 -9.78 -15.62 4.58
CA PHE A 126 -10.00 -16.71 5.53
C PHE A 126 -11.41 -17.31 5.41
N THR A 127 -12.44 -16.48 5.29
CA THR A 127 -13.83 -16.95 5.12
C THR A 127 -14.02 -17.71 3.80
N ALA A 128 -13.42 -17.21 2.71
CA ALA A 128 -13.46 -17.91 1.43
C ALA A 128 -12.70 -19.26 1.46
N GLU A 129 -11.54 -19.32 2.11
CA GLU A 129 -10.80 -20.58 2.29
C GLU A 129 -11.57 -21.61 3.12
N GLU A 130 -12.22 -21.18 4.20
CA GLU A 130 -13.04 -22.06 5.04
C GLU A 130 -14.28 -22.56 4.28
N TRP A 131 -14.93 -21.68 3.52
CA TRP A 131 -16.06 -22.04 2.65
C TRP A 131 -15.67 -23.08 1.60
N LEU A 132 -14.52 -22.91 0.94
CA LEU A 132 -14.01 -23.86 -0.05
C LEU A 132 -13.62 -25.21 0.60
N ARG A 133 -13.16 -25.22 1.85
CA ARG A 133 -12.91 -26.45 2.61
C ARG A 133 -14.22 -27.16 2.97
N TRP A 134 -15.23 -26.42 3.41
CA TRP A 134 -16.55 -26.96 3.70
C TRP A 134 -17.25 -27.54 2.46
N ARG A 135 -17.16 -26.86 1.30
CA ARG A 135 -17.75 -27.36 0.06
C ARG A 135 -17.15 -28.71 -0.37
N ARG A 136 -15.82 -28.83 -0.33
CA ARG A 136 -15.09 -30.06 -0.70
C ARG A 136 -15.38 -31.24 0.22
N THR A 137 -15.78 -30.99 1.47
CA THR A 137 -16.15 -32.06 2.43
C THR A 137 -17.60 -32.53 2.26
N ARG A 138 -18.47 -31.76 1.58
CA ARG A 138 -19.83 -32.18 1.21
C ARG A 138 -19.92 -32.93 -0.12
N GLU A 139 -18.94 -32.74 -1.01
CA GLU A 139 -18.88 -33.40 -2.32
C GLU A 139 -18.20 -34.78 -2.28
N ARG A 140 -17.67 -35.20 -1.11
CA ARG A 140 -17.15 -36.54 -0.83
C ARG A 140 -18.15 -37.32 0.00
#